data_AF-A0A7I8CUU6-F1
#
_entry.id   AF-A0A7I8CUU6-F1
#
_cell.length_a   1.000
_cell.length_b   1.000
_cell.length_c   1.000
_cell.angle_alpha   90.00
_cell.angle_beta   90.00
_cell.angle_gamma   90.00
#
_symmetry.space_group_name_H-M   'P 1'
#
loop_
_entity.id
_entity.type
_entity.pdbx_description
1 polymer ?
#
loop_
_entity_poly.entity_id
_entity_poly.type
_entity_poly.pdbx_seq_one_letter_code
_entity_poly.pdbx_strand_id
1 'polypeptide(L)' 'MASHNFTYKDVNYSVYLTEQKDGSWDWAYTMTKPPIYWRSHDAPAGSQEQAIDEARFHAERRIDAL' A
#
# COMPACT_ATOMS: atom_id res chain seq x y z
N MET A 1 -5.34 -9.97 -8.09
CA MET A 1 -4.24 -9.17 -7.52
C MET A 1 -3.93 -8.05 -8.49
N ALA A 2 -4.12 -6.80 -8.05
CA ALA A 2 -3.79 -5.60 -8.83
C ALA A 2 -2.58 -4.90 -8.21
N SER A 3 -1.80 -4.17 -9.00
CA SER A 3 -0.66 -3.40 -8.51
C SER A 3 -0.61 -2.00 -9.11
N HIS A 4 -0.22 -1.02 -8.30
CA HIS A 4 -0.13 0.39 -8.67
C HIS A 4 1.24 0.93 -8.27
N ASN A 5 1.90 1.68 -9.16
CA ASN A 5 3.19 2.30 -8.86
C ASN A 5 3.00 3.79 -8.60
N PHE A 6 3.68 4.30 -7.57
CA PHE A 6 3.64 5.68 -7.15
C PHE A 6 5.05 6.20 -6.89
N THR A 7 5.17 7.52 -6.94
CA THR A 7 6.40 8.24 -6.61
C THR A 7 6.04 9.34 -5.61
N TYR A 8 6.76 9.38 -4.49
CA TYR A 8 6.62 10.44 -3.49
C TYR A 8 8.00 10.86 -3.00
N LYS A 9 8.31 12.16 -3.06
CA LYS A 9 9.63 12.72 -2.68
C LYS A 9 10.81 11.93 -3.27
N ASP A 10 10.77 11.67 -4.58
CA ASP A 10 11.78 10.89 -5.33
C ASP A 10 11.94 9.42 -4.90
N VAL A 11 11.07 8.91 -4.02
CA VAL A 11 11.01 7.50 -3.64
C VAL A 11 9.90 6.81 -4.43
N ASN A 12 10.28 5.78 -5.19
CA ASN A 12 9.33 4.92 -5.90
C ASN A 12 8.84 3.80 -4.98
N TYR A 13 7.53 3.62 -4.94
CA TYR A 13 6.89 2.56 -4.20
C TYR A 13 5.76 1.91 -5.01
N SER A 14 5.49 0.64 -4.74
CA SER A 14 4.45 -0.14 -5.40
C SER A 14 3.43 -0.57 -4.37
N VAL A 15 2.15 -0.36 -4.65
CA VAL A 15 1.02 -0.84 -3.86
C VAL A 15 0.45 -2.08 -4.53
N TYR A 16 0.16 -3.10 -3.74
CA TYR A 16 -0.45 -4.35 -4.16
C TYR A 16 -1.79 -4.52 -3.46
N LEU A 17 -2.81 -4.91 -4.21
CA LEU A 17 -4.18 -5.04 -3.73
C LEU A 17 -4.68 -6.46 -3.96
N THR A 18 -5.34 -7.01 -2.94
CA THR A 18 -5.94 -8.35 -2.98
C THR A 18 -7.35 -8.29 -2.44
N GLU A 19 -8.32 -8.53 -3.32
CA GLU A 19 -9.71 -8.74 -2.93
C GLU A 19 -9.85 -10.09 -2.20
N GLN A 20 -10.53 -10.06 -1.07
CA GLN A 20 -10.84 -11.21 -0.22
C GLN A 20 -12.19 -11.83 -0.62
N LYS A 21 -12.46 -13.04 -0.12
CA LYS A 21 -13.70 -13.78 -0.45
C LYS A 21 -14.99 -13.08 0.02
N ASP A 22 -14.90 -12.23 1.04
CA ASP A 22 -15.99 -11.44 1.60
C ASP A 22 -16.14 -10.07 0.92
N GLY A 23 -15.35 -9.77 -0.12
CA GLY A 23 -15.36 -8.51 -0.84
C GLY A 23 -14.52 -7.40 -0.20
N SER A 24 -13.85 -7.68 0.93
CA SER A 24 -12.90 -6.74 1.52
C SER A 24 -11.59 -6.72 0.73
N TRP A 25 -10.76 -5.70 0.97
CA TRP A 25 -9.53 -5.48 0.24
C TRP A 25 -8.33 -5.42 1.19
N ASP A 26 -7.40 -6.36 1.00
CA ASP A 26 -6.07 -6.27 1.59
C ASP A 26 -5.19 -5.39 0.73
N TRP A 27 -4.25 -4.70 1.37
CA TRP A 27 -3.22 -3.95 0.69
C TRP A 27 -1.82 -4.23 1.24
N ALA A 28 -0.83 -4.08 0.38
CA ALA A 28 0.57 -4.07 0.75
C ALA A 28 1.30 -2.99 -0.04
N TYR A 29 2.44 -2.52 0.47
CA TYR A 29 3.34 -1.69 -0.31
C TYR A 29 4.78 -2.18 -0.23
N THR A 30 5.53 -1.92 -1.31
CA THR A 30 6.98 -2.09 -1.36
C THR A 30 7.66 -0.79 -1.69
N MET A 31 8.81 -0.52 -1.06
CA MET A 31 9.71 0.57 -1.45
C MET A 31 11.06 -0.01 -1.83
N THR A 32 11.77 0.63 -2.74
CA THR A 32 13.07 0.14 -3.22
C THR A 32 14.26 0.76 -2.49
N LYS A 33 14.09 1.94 -1.87
CA LYS A 33 15.15 2.67 -1.17
C LYS A 33 14.58 3.39 0.05
N PRO A 34 14.73 2.82 1.27
CA PRO A 34 15.24 1.49 1.58
C PRO A 34 14.27 0.37 1.15
N PRO A 35 14.75 -0.87 0.96
CA PRO A 35 13.90 -2.02 0.66
C PRO A 35 12.95 -2.30 1.83
N ILE A 36 11.68 -1.97 1.66
CA ILE A 36 10.63 -2.19 2.68
C ILE A 36 9.48 -2.94 2.01
N TYR A 37 8.93 -3.94 2.71
CA TYR A 37 7.66 -4.56 2.40
C TYR A 37 6.76 -4.44 3.63
N TRP A 38 5.54 -3.96 3.44
CA TRP A 38 4.54 -3.85 4.51
C TRP A 38 3.16 -4.26 3.99
N ARG A 39 2.34 -4.89 4.83
CA ARG A 39 0.99 -5.37 4.50
C ARG A 39 0.01 -4.98 5.59
N SER A 40 -1.24 -4.69 5.22
CA SER A 40 -2.36 -4.57 6.17
C SER A 40 -2.59 -5.89 6.91
N HIS A 41 -2.44 -5.89 8.24
CA HIS A 41 -2.68 -7.08 9.08
C HIS A 41 -4.01 -7.00 9.84
N ASP A 42 -4.46 -5.80 10.22
CA ASP A 42 -5.51 -5.63 11.23
C ASP A 42 -6.80 -4.94 10.72
N ALA A 43 -6.78 -4.36 9.53
CA ALA A 43 -7.92 -3.63 8.96
C ALA A 43 -7.95 -3.78 7.44
N PRO A 44 -8.75 -4.72 6.91
CA PRO A 44 -9.03 -4.78 5.49
C PRO A 44 -9.95 -3.63 5.08
N ALA A 45 -9.72 -3.06 3.90
CA ALA A 45 -10.48 -1.95 3.37
C ALA A 45 -11.82 -2.41 2.78
N GLY A 46 -12.84 -1.55 2.82
CA GLY A 46 -14.16 -1.85 2.26
C GLY A 46 -14.24 -1.71 0.73
N SER A 47 -13.25 -1.07 0.11
CA SER A 47 -13.16 -0.90 -1.34
C SER A 47 -11.71 -0.88 -1.81
N GLN A 48 -11.52 -1.10 -3.11
CA GLN A 48 -10.21 -1.00 -3.75
C GLN A 48 -9.60 0.41 -3.60
N GLU A 49 -10.41 1.46 -3.72
CA GLU A 49 -9.96 2.85 -3.58
C GLU A 49 -9.50 3.16 -2.17
N GLN A 50 -10.27 2.72 -1.16
CA GLN A 50 -9.85 2.84 0.24
C GLN A 50 -8.54 2.09 0.50
N ALA A 51 -8.37 0.89 -0.07
CA ALA A 51 -7.15 0.10 0.06
C ALA A 51 -5.93 0.81 -0.55
N ILE A 52 -6.11 1.51 -1.68
CA ILE A 52 -5.06 2.33 -2.31
C ILE A 52 -4.71 3.50 -1.40
N ASP A 53 -5.70 4.25 -0.93
CA ASP A 53 -5.48 5.45 -0.12
C ASP A 53 -4.79 5.12 1.21
N GLU A 54 -5.20 4.04 1.87
CA GLU A 54 -4.53 3.56 3.09
C GLU A 54 -3.09 3.12 2.82
N ALA A 55 -2.86 2.31 1.79
CA ALA A 55 -1.51 1.86 1.44
C ALA A 55 -0.57 3.04 1.14
N ARG A 56 -1.07 4.03 0.40
CA ARG A 56 -0.34 5.26 0.09
C ARG A 56 -0.08 6.08 1.34
N PHE A 57 -1.07 6.30 2.19
CA PHE A 57 -0.91 7.02 3.45
C PHE A 57 0.20 6.40 4.31
N HIS A 58 0.20 5.07 4.45
CA HIS A 58 1.23 4.37 5.23
C HIS A 58 2.61 4.40 4.58
N ALA A 59 2.70 4.25 3.25
CA ALA A 59 3.95 4.35 2.52
C ALA A 59 4.55 5.77 2.62
N GLU A 60 3.76 6.79 2.33
CA GLU A 60 4.18 8.20 2.34
C GLU A 60 4.56 8.65 3.75
N ARG A 61 3.80 8.27 4.79
CA ARG A 61 4.17 8.53 6.19
C ARG A 61 5.50 7.87 6.58
N ARG A 62 5.80 6.69 6.02
CA ARG A 62 7.08 6.02 6.24
C ARG A 62 8.20 6.76 5.53
N ILE A 63 7.99 7.21 4.29
CA ILE A 63 8.94 8.03 3.52
C ILE A 63 9.25 9.33 4.26
N ASP A 64 8.25 9.98 4.84
CA ASP A 64 8.43 11.19 5.65
C ASP A 64 9.27 10.97 6.92
N ALA A 65 9.33 9.74 7.42
CA ALA A 65 10.07 9.37 8.62
C ALA A 65 11.48 8.82 8.33
N LEU A 66 11.90 8.76 7.06
CA LEU A 66 13.24 8.38 6.63
C LEU A 66 14.16 9.62 6.58
#